data_AF-A0A1G6TW33-F1
#
_entry.id   AF-A0A1G6TW33-F1
#
_cell.length_a   1.000
_cell.length_b   1.000
_cell.length_c   1.000
_cell.angle_alpha   90.00
_cell.angle_beta   90.00
_cell.angle_gamma   90.00
#
_symmetry.space_group_name_H-M   'P 1'
#
loop_
_entity.id
_entity.type
_entity.pdbx_description
1 polymer ?
#
loop_
_entity_poly.entity_id
_entity_poly.type
_entity_poly.pdbx_seq_one_letter_code
_entity_poly.pdbx_strand_id
1 'polypeptide(L)'
;MQPRPRLKLSQAETEPRQFGTSHVFDLNEGLPALDRFNDIIALFDEKWDGKTLPQRLDYRFQDLRGWHSHFALTEMNSDLSDGSFRIMGSNFAQLFGGSITQGSRLRDARTERVGALISFFGRLLNTPAMGYFNGRLGYDGREHVNLEVLDIPATDRHGELRYILSFARGIRA
;
A
#
# COMPACT_ATOMS: atom_id res chain seq x y z
N MET A 1 8.64 1.32 -25.43
CA MET A 1 7.95 0.28 -24.64
C MET A 1 6.46 0.41 -24.93
N GLN A 2 5.73 -0.67 -25.21
CA GLN A 2 4.27 -0.57 -25.33
C GLN A 2 3.67 -0.27 -23.95
N PRO A 3 2.61 0.56 -23.86
CA PRO A 3 1.95 0.85 -22.59
C PRO A 3 1.35 -0.43 -22.02
N ARG A 4 1.52 -0.65 -20.72
CA ARG A 4 0.95 -1.82 -20.03
C ARG A 4 -0.58 -1.73 -20.03
N PRO A 5 -1.30 -2.87 -20.14
CA PRO A 5 -2.74 -2.90 -20.02
C PRO A 5 -3.21 -2.35 -18.66
N ARG A 6 -4.39 -1.75 -18.64
CA ARG A 6 -5.00 -1.13 -17.45
C ARG A 6 -6.17 -1.98 -16.96
N LEU A 7 -6.06 -2.50 -15.75
CA LEU A 7 -7.01 -3.42 -15.12
C LEU A 7 -8.08 -2.65 -14.34
N LYS A 8 -9.35 -3.00 -14.57
CA LYS A 8 -10.49 -2.52 -13.77
C LYS A 8 -10.58 -3.27 -12.45
N LEU A 9 -11.26 -2.70 -11.45
CA LEU A 9 -11.51 -3.36 -10.15
C LEU A 9 -12.13 -4.76 -10.29
N SER A 10 -13.01 -4.97 -11.27
CA SER A 10 -13.67 -6.27 -11.53
C SER A 10 -12.73 -7.36 -12.05
N GLN A 11 -11.50 -7.00 -12.40
CA GLN A 11 -10.46 -7.92 -12.86
C GLN A 11 -9.44 -8.25 -11.76
N ALA A 12 -9.52 -7.56 -10.61
CA ALA A 12 -8.68 -7.87 -9.47
C ALA A 12 -9.25 -9.05 -8.67
N GLU A 13 -8.39 -9.82 -8.02
CA GLU A 13 -8.87 -10.73 -6.99
C GLU A 13 -9.37 -9.91 -5.80
N THR A 14 -10.52 -10.28 -5.26
CA THR A 14 -11.19 -9.55 -4.17
C THR A 14 -11.21 -10.35 -2.89
N GLU A 15 -10.84 -9.70 -1.78
CA GLU A 15 -10.95 -10.24 -0.43
C GLU A 15 -11.83 -9.30 0.42
N PRO A 16 -13.03 -9.75 0.83
CA PRO A 16 -13.87 -8.98 1.74
C PRO A 16 -13.16 -8.71 3.07
N ARG A 17 -13.29 -7.48 3.57
CA ARG A 17 -12.84 -7.07 4.91
C ARG A 17 -14.05 -6.60 5.71
N GLN A 18 -13.94 -6.61 7.03
CA GLN A 18 -15.02 -6.19 7.94
C GLN A 18 -15.63 -4.83 7.57
N PHE A 19 -14.82 -3.90 7.04
CA PHE A 19 -15.26 -2.55 6.67
C PHE A 19 -14.88 -2.16 5.25
N GLY A 20 -14.66 -3.10 4.34
CA GLY A 20 -14.26 -2.75 2.98
C GLY A 20 -13.91 -3.95 2.13
N THR A 21 -13.15 -3.71 1.08
CA THR A 21 -12.68 -4.74 0.17
C THR A 21 -11.22 -4.47 -0.16
N SER A 22 -10.40 -5.52 -0.01
CA SER A 22 -9.06 -5.56 -0.55
C SER A 22 -9.11 -6.14 -1.96
N HIS A 23 -8.37 -5.54 -2.86
CA HIS A 23 -8.19 -5.96 -4.24
C HIS A 23 -6.70 -6.24 -4.45
N VAL A 24 -6.39 -7.33 -5.15
CA VAL A 24 -5.02 -7.69 -5.53
C VAL A 24 -4.95 -7.73 -7.05
N PHE A 25 -4.07 -6.91 -7.60
CA PHE A 25 -3.81 -6.84 -9.04
C PHE A 25 -2.53 -7.58 -9.37
N ASP A 26 -2.62 -8.64 -10.18
CA ASP A 26 -1.44 -9.31 -10.71
C ASP A 26 -0.76 -8.41 -11.75
N LEU A 27 0.49 -8.04 -11.47
CA LEU A 27 1.25 -7.14 -12.34
C LEU A 27 1.57 -7.78 -13.70
N ASN A 28 1.57 -9.12 -13.79
CA ASN A 28 1.74 -9.81 -15.07
C ASN A 28 0.55 -9.61 -16.01
N GLU A 29 -0.64 -9.32 -15.47
CA GLU A 29 -1.84 -9.04 -16.25
C GLU A 29 -1.97 -7.57 -16.63
N GLY A 30 -1.45 -6.66 -15.80
CA GLY A 30 -1.47 -5.23 -16.05
C GLY A 30 -1.39 -4.38 -14.79
N LEU A 31 -1.53 -3.06 -14.98
CA LEU A 31 -1.56 -2.09 -13.89
C LEU A 31 -2.98 -1.68 -13.55
N PRO A 32 -3.29 -1.38 -12.29
CA PRO A 32 -4.63 -0.92 -11.93
C PRO A 32 -5.00 0.40 -12.62
N ALA A 33 -6.29 0.55 -12.96
CA ALA A 33 -6.92 1.77 -13.44
C ALA A 33 -7.65 2.45 -12.26
N LEU A 34 -6.92 3.19 -11.44
CA LEU A 34 -7.44 3.85 -10.24
C LEU A 34 -7.20 5.35 -10.34
N ASP A 35 -8.22 6.11 -10.75
CA ASP A 35 -8.09 7.53 -11.10
C ASP A 35 -7.41 8.37 -10.02
N ARG A 36 -7.71 8.08 -8.75
CA ARG A 36 -7.18 8.81 -7.58
C ARG A 36 -5.72 8.53 -7.27
N PHE A 37 -5.14 7.51 -7.89
CA PHE A 37 -3.75 7.09 -7.72
C PHE A 37 -3.00 7.04 -9.06
N ASN A 38 -3.56 7.62 -10.13
CA ASN A 38 -2.98 7.53 -11.47
C ASN A 38 -1.54 8.05 -11.53
N ASP A 39 -1.21 9.09 -10.77
CA ASP A 39 0.15 9.65 -10.70
C ASP A 39 1.14 8.68 -10.03
N ILE A 40 0.76 8.04 -8.94
CA ILE A 40 1.58 7.03 -8.27
C ILE A 40 1.72 5.76 -9.12
N ILE A 41 0.64 5.32 -9.78
CA ILE A 41 0.69 4.15 -10.65
C ILE A 41 1.55 4.44 -11.90
N ALA A 42 1.46 5.66 -12.46
CA ALA A 42 2.34 6.09 -13.54
C ALA A 42 3.81 6.14 -13.09
N LEU A 43 4.09 6.67 -11.90
CA LEU A 43 5.44 6.67 -11.33
C LEU A 43 6.01 5.26 -11.16
N PHE A 44 5.18 4.30 -10.73
CA PHE A 44 5.58 2.90 -10.68
C PHE A 44 5.86 2.34 -12.07
N ASP A 45 4.96 2.59 -13.03
CA ASP A 45 5.05 2.13 -14.43
C ASP A 45 6.37 2.59 -15.07
N GLU A 46 6.78 3.83 -14.81
CA GLU A 46 8.04 4.42 -15.27
C GLU A 46 9.29 3.73 -14.69
N LYS A 47 9.23 3.29 -13.43
CA LYS A 47 10.36 2.65 -12.73
C LYS A 47 10.42 1.15 -12.97
N TRP A 48 9.30 0.53 -13.31
CA TRP A 48 9.21 -0.91 -13.50
C TRP A 48 9.56 -1.29 -14.94
N ASP A 49 10.50 -2.21 -15.13
CA ASP A 49 10.91 -2.70 -16.45
C ASP A 49 10.09 -3.91 -16.96
N GLY A 50 9.18 -4.44 -16.13
CA GLY A 50 8.33 -5.59 -16.44
C GLY A 50 8.90 -6.93 -16.01
N LYS A 51 10.12 -6.96 -15.47
CA LYS A 51 10.80 -8.18 -15.00
C LYS A 51 11.26 -8.04 -13.55
N THR A 52 11.85 -6.91 -13.20
CA THR A 52 12.39 -6.63 -11.87
C THR A 52 11.63 -5.49 -11.24
N LEU A 53 10.99 -5.75 -10.09
CA LEU A 53 10.26 -4.72 -9.37
C LEU A 53 11.20 -3.61 -8.88
N PRO A 54 10.75 -2.34 -8.90
CA PRO A 54 11.56 -1.22 -8.44
C PRO A 54 12.08 -1.43 -7.02
N GLN A 55 13.32 -0.99 -6.79
CA GLN A 55 13.86 -0.92 -5.44
C GLN A 55 13.22 0.25 -4.70
N ARG A 56 13.16 0.13 -3.37
CA ARG A 56 12.72 1.24 -2.51
C ARG A 56 13.50 2.53 -2.78
N LEU A 57 14.80 2.42 -3.06
CA LEU A 57 15.68 3.57 -3.33
C LEU A 57 15.42 4.24 -4.68
N ASP A 58 14.70 3.59 -5.59
CA ASP A 58 14.32 4.20 -6.87
C ASP A 58 13.26 5.30 -6.67
N TYR A 59 12.54 5.29 -5.55
CA TYR A 59 11.56 6.32 -5.19
C TYR A 59 12.23 7.45 -4.40
N ARG A 60 12.47 8.58 -5.06
CA ARG A 60 13.04 9.75 -4.39
C ARG A 60 11.95 10.56 -3.72
N PHE A 61 12.32 11.32 -2.69
CA PHE A 61 11.38 12.19 -1.99
C PHE A 61 10.66 13.16 -2.95
N GLN A 62 11.36 13.73 -3.93
CA GLN A 62 10.75 14.66 -4.89
C GLN A 62 9.72 13.99 -5.81
N ASP A 63 9.87 12.69 -6.07
CA ASP A 63 8.97 11.92 -6.92
C ASP A 63 7.59 11.75 -6.24
N LEU A 64 7.53 11.80 -4.90
CA LEU A 64 6.31 11.62 -4.10
C LEU A 64 5.61 12.95 -3.77
N ARG A 65 5.81 13.98 -4.59
CA ARG A 65 5.23 15.31 -4.37
C ARG A 65 3.70 15.23 -4.29
N GLY A 66 3.14 15.82 -3.23
CA GLY A 66 1.70 15.81 -2.98
C GLY A 66 1.20 14.59 -2.20
N TRP A 67 2.05 13.57 -2.03
CA TRP A 67 1.74 12.35 -1.27
C TRP A 67 2.46 12.25 0.07
N HIS A 68 3.41 13.13 0.36
CA HIS A 68 4.26 13.05 1.57
C HIS A 68 3.49 12.89 2.88
N SER A 69 2.38 13.61 3.07
CA SER A 69 1.56 13.47 4.28
C SER A 69 0.64 12.25 4.26
N HIS A 70 0.38 11.69 3.09
CA HIS A 70 -0.55 10.59 2.79
C HIS A 70 0.15 9.26 2.53
N PHE A 71 1.42 9.16 2.91
CA PHE A 71 2.31 8.06 2.57
C PHE A 71 2.77 7.32 3.83
N ALA A 72 2.96 6.02 3.72
CA ALA A 72 3.75 5.25 4.66
C ALA A 72 4.68 4.29 3.91
N LEU A 73 5.87 4.09 4.48
CA LEU A 73 6.80 3.05 4.08
C LEU A 73 6.83 2.00 5.17
N THR A 74 6.43 0.79 4.83
CA THR A 74 6.50 -0.37 5.72
C THR A 74 7.64 -1.26 5.26
N GLU A 75 8.51 -1.66 6.19
CA GLU A 75 9.50 -2.72 5.98
C GLU A 75 9.05 -3.98 6.72
N MET A 76 8.82 -5.05 5.97
CA MET A 76 8.51 -6.36 6.51
C MET A 76 9.78 -7.09 6.91
N ASN A 77 9.69 -7.89 7.98
CA ASN A 77 10.77 -8.80 8.37
C ASN A 77 10.95 -9.90 7.31
N SER A 78 12.10 -10.57 7.31
CA SER A 78 12.42 -11.60 6.31
C SER A 78 11.46 -12.79 6.27
N ASP A 79 10.81 -13.09 7.39
CA ASP A 79 9.80 -14.15 7.51
C ASP A 79 8.37 -13.67 7.22
N LEU A 80 8.21 -12.37 6.89
CA LEU A 80 6.94 -11.70 6.62
C LEU A 80 5.92 -11.79 7.77
N SER A 81 6.34 -12.19 8.98
CA SER A 81 5.44 -12.39 10.12
C SER A 81 5.05 -11.08 10.80
N ASP A 82 5.77 -10.00 10.50
CA ASP A 82 5.61 -8.66 11.05
C ASP A 82 6.40 -7.65 10.21
N GLY A 83 6.23 -6.37 10.52
CA GLY A 83 6.99 -5.30 9.89
C GLY A 83 7.04 -4.06 10.76
N SER A 84 7.68 -3.00 10.25
CA SER A 84 7.76 -1.71 10.93
C SER A 84 7.54 -0.56 9.97
N PHE A 85 6.87 0.49 10.45
CA PHE A 85 6.71 1.73 9.70
C PHE A 85 8.02 2.52 9.73
N ARG A 86 8.72 2.59 8.61
CA ARG A 86 9.99 3.32 8.50
C ARG A 86 9.79 4.81 8.24
N ILE A 87 8.77 5.14 7.46
CA ILE A 87 8.36 6.52 7.18
C ILE A 87 6.85 6.55 7.33
N MET A 88 6.35 7.61 7.97
CA MET A 88 4.91 7.82 8.09
C MET A 88 4.58 9.30 7.94
N GLY A 89 3.76 9.60 6.93
CA GLY A 89 3.19 10.92 6.72
C GLY A 89 2.17 11.26 7.79
N SER A 90 2.06 12.55 8.12
CA SER A 90 1.20 13.04 9.20
C SER A 90 -0.29 12.72 9.00
N ASN A 91 -0.81 12.84 7.78
CA ASN A 91 -2.22 12.51 7.49
C ASN A 91 -2.44 10.99 7.52
N PHE A 92 -1.47 10.20 7.06
CA PHE A 92 -1.51 8.73 7.17
C PHE A 92 -1.55 8.30 8.64
N ALA A 93 -0.70 8.87 9.49
CA ALA A 93 -0.69 8.59 10.93
C ALA A 93 -2.04 8.94 11.61
N GLN A 94 -2.68 10.02 11.17
CA GLN A 94 -3.99 10.44 11.69
C GLN A 94 -5.11 9.44 11.38
N LEU A 95 -5.00 8.62 10.31
CA LEU A 95 -5.97 7.55 10.03
C LEU A 95 -6.06 6.57 11.20
N PHE A 96 -4.93 6.33 11.88
CA PHE A 96 -4.84 5.46 13.04
C PHE A 96 -4.97 6.21 14.36
N GLY A 97 -5.31 7.50 14.36
CA GLY A 97 -5.50 8.28 15.60
C GLY A 97 -4.25 8.54 16.40
N GLY A 98 -3.09 8.40 15.78
CA GLY A 98 -1.83 8.38 16.51
C GLY A 98 -1.61 7.13 17.37
N SER A 99 -2.43 6.09 17.25
CA SER A 99 -2.16 4.79 17.90
C SER A 99 -0.95 4.08 17.30
N ILE A 100 -0.54 4.50 16.10
CA ILE A 100 0.66 4.03 15.40
C ILE A 100 1.51 5.25 15.09
N THR A 101 2.82 5.12 15.28
CA THR A 101 3.81 6.14 14.96
C THR A 101 4.90 5.59 14.05
N GLN A 102 5.72 6.46 13.46
CA GLN A 102 6.94 6.03 12.80
C GLN A 102 7.82 5.23 13.78
N GLY A 103 8.36 4.09 13.33
CA GLY A 103 9.14 3.15 14.12
C GLY A 103 8.31 2.08 14.83
N SER A 104 6.98 2.25 14.94
CA SER A 104 6.10 1.22 15.51
C SER A 104 6.11 -0.04 14.65
N ARG A 105 6.02 -1.21 15.29
CA ARG A 105 5.79 -2.47 14.58
C ARG A 105 4.34 -2.61 14.18
N LEU A 106 4.08 -3.38 13.12
CA LEU A 106 2.72 -3.72 12.73
C LEU A 106 2.02 -4.46 13.86
N ARG A 107 2.68 -5.45 14.48
CA ARG A 107 2.14 -6.22 15.61
C ARG A 107 1.70 -5.38 16.82
N ASP A 108 2.28 -4.19 16.99
CA ASP A 108 2.02 -3.33 18.16
C ASP A 108 0.77 -2.48 17.97
N ALA A 109 0.26 -2.37 16.74
CA ALA A 109 -0.99 -1.67 16.50
C ALA A 109 -2.13 -2.43 17.20
N ARG A 110 -2.79 -1.75 18.16
CA ARG A 110 -3.80 -2.34 19.04
C ARG A 110 -5.14 -2.56 18.35
N THR A 111 -5.13 -3.30 17.24
CA THR A 111 -6.33 -3.61 16.47
C THR A 111 -6.27 -5.04 15.98
N GLU A 112 -7.39 -5.77 16.05
CA GLU A 112 -7.53 -7.11 15.44
C GLU A 112 -7.25 -7.09 13.92
N ARG A 113 -7.24 -5.89 13.33
CA ARG A 113 -6.97 -5.60 11.91
C ARG A 113 -5.52 -5.84 11.51
N VAL A 114 -4.59 -5.91 12.46
CA VAL A 114 -3.15 -6.10 12.19
C VAL A 114 -2.86 -7.45 11.54
N GLY A 115 -3.48 -8.54 12.02
CA GLY A 115 -3.26 -9.86 11.45
C GLY A 115 -3.66 -9.93 9.98
N ALA A 116 -4.80 -9.33 9.65
CA ALA A 116 -5.27 -9.22 8.27
C ALA A 116 -4.32 -8.37 7.40
N LEU A 117 -3.78 -7.27 7.94
CA LEU A 117 -2.83 -6.42 7.21
C LEU A 117 -1.49 -7.13 6.97
N ILE A 118 -0.94 -7.82 7.98
CA ILE A 118 0.29 -8.60 7.85
C ILE A 118 0.12 -9.70 6.80
N SER A 119 -1.00 -10.44 6.86
CA SER A 119 -1.30 -11.48 5.87
C SER A 119 -1.42 -10.90 4.46
N PHE A 120 -2.09 -9.75 4.31
CA PHE A 120 -2.21 -9.04 3.04
C PHE A 120 -0.85 -8.58 2.50
N PHE A 121 0.00 -7.96 3.31
CA PHE A 121 1.35 -7.56 2.89
C PHE A 121 2.22 -8.77 2.56
N GLY A 122 2.15 -9.84 3.35
CA GLY A 122 2.85 -11.09 3.05
C GLY A 122 2.45 -11.64 1.68
N ARG A 123 1.17 -11.53 1.31
CA ARG A 123 0.69 -11.90 -0.02
C ARG A 123 1.27 -11.02 -1.13
N LEU A 124 1.26 -9.69 -0.96
CA LEU A 124 1.84 -8.74 -1.93
C LEU A 124 3.35 -8.91 -2.12
N LEU A 125 4.06 -9.42 -1.11
CA LEU A 125 5.51 -9.63 -1.19
C LEU A 125 5.88 -11.04 -1.70
N ASN A 126 4.95 -11.99 -1.69
CA ASN A 126 5.16 -13.33 -2.24
C ASN A 126 4.76 -13.44 -3.73
N THR A 127 4.11 -12.42 -4.29
CA THR A 127 3.64 -12.39 -5.68
C THR A 127 3.92 -11.02 -6.29
N PRO A 128 4.17 -10.91 -7.61
CA PRO A 128 4.32 -9.60 -8.26
C PRO A 128 2.94 -8.93 -8.37
N ALA A 129 2.48 -8.30 -7.29
CA ALA A 129 1.13 -7.76 -7.21
C ALA A 129 1.06 -6.37 -6.56
N MET A 130 0.08 -5.57 -6.98
CA MET A 130 -0.32 -4.36 -6.25
C MET A 130 -1.56 -4.61 -5.40
N GLY A 131 -1.57 -4.03 -4.22
CA GLY A 131 -2.72 -4.03 -3.33
C GLY A 131 -3.54 -2.77 -3.46
N TYR A 132 -4.86 -2.89 -3.38
CA TYR A 132 -5.75 -1.75 -3.26
C TYR A 132 -6.83 -2.04 -2.22
N PHE A 133 -7.06 -1.13 -1.30
CA PHE A 133 -8.16 -1.22 -0.35
C PHE A 133 -9.12 -0.07 -0.58
N ASN A 134 -10.43 -0.37 -0.58
CA ASN A 134 -11.49 0.63 -0.49
C ASN A 134 -12.47 0.21 0.60
N GLY A 135 -12.68 1.10 1.56
CA GLY A 135 -13.61 0.83 2.65
C GLY A 135 -13.77 1.99 3.60
N ARG A 136 -14.14 1.67 4.83
CA ARG A 136 -14.31 2.59 5.94
C ARG A 136 -13.34 2.22 7.04
N LEU A 137 -12.67 3.22 7.59
CA LEU A 137 -11.90 3.05 8.80
C LEU A 137 -12.75 3.51 9.98
N GLY A 138 -13.18 2.54 10.79
CA GLY A 138 -13.79 2.83 12.08
C GLY A 138 -12.74 3.40 13.03
N TYR A 139 -13.03 4.57 13.58
CA TYR A 139 -12.23 5.25 14.57
C TYR A 139 -13.03 5.32 15.87
N ASP A 140 -12.47 4.83 16.97
CA ASP A 140 -13.16 4.86 18.26
C ASP A 140 -13.52 6.31 18.62
N GLY A 141 -14.83 6.60 18.64
CA GLY A 141 -15.37 7.92 18.97
C GLY A 141 -15.42 8.95 17.84
N ARG A 142 -15.26 8.57 16.55
CA ARG A 142 -15.51 9.47 15.39
C ARG A 142 -16.34 8.80 14.30
N GLU A 143 -16.89 9.62 13.40
CA GLU A 143 -17.54 9.12 12.18
C GLU A 143 -16.59 8.26 11.34
N HIS A 144 -17.14 7.22 10.72
CA HIS A 144 -16.40 6.35 9.81
C HIS A 144 -15.86 7.17 8.63
N VAL A 145 -14.55 7.16 8.43
CA VAL A 145 -13.93 7.84 7.28
C VAL A 145 -13.82 6.84 6.14
N ASN A 146 -14.36 7.20 4.98
CA ASN A 146 -14.13 6.44 3.74
C ASN A 146 -12.63 6.56 3.39
N LEU A 147 -11.99 5.42 3.15
CA LEU A 147 -10.56 5.29 2.96
C LEU A 147 -10.27 4.45 1.73
N GLU A 148 -9.41 4.98 0.88
CA GLU A 148 -8.79 4.25 -0.22
C GLU A 148 -7.28 4.17 0.04
N VAL A 149 -6.67 3.00 -0.15
CA VAL A 149 -5.23 2.80 0.01
C VAL A 149 -4.69 2.03 -1.19
N LEU A 150 -3.62 2.53 -1.81
CA LEU A 150 -2.83 1.80 -2.79
C LEU A 150 -1.53 1.34 -2.12
N ASP A 151 -1.25 0.04 -2.22
CA ASP A 151 -0.06 -0.60 -1.67
C ASP A 151 0.80 -1.14 -2.81
N ILE A 152 2.04 -0.66 -2.87
CA ILE A 152 3.00 -1.00 -3.93
C ILE A 152 4.18 -1.74 -3.32
N PRO A 153 4.50 -2.96 -3.78
CA PRO A 153 5.68 -3.66 -3.32
C PRO A 153 6.95 -3.06 -3.94
N ALA A 154 8.02 -3.07 -3.15
CA ALA A 154 9.35 -2.69 -3.59
C ALA A 154 10.42 -3.60 -3.00
N THR A 155 11.50 -3.76 -3.75
CA THR A 155 12.62 -4.60 -3.34
C THR A 155 13.63 -3.82 -2.48
N ASP A 156 14.42 -4.54 -1.70
CA ASP A 156 15.63 -4.00 -1.09
C ASP A 156 16.80 -3.96 -2.09
N ARG A 157 17.98 -3.53 -1.63
CA ARG A 157 19.18 -3.42 -2.48
C ARG A 157 19.70 -4.78 -2.99
N HIS A 158 19.21 -5.89 -2.44
CA HIS A 158 19.55 -7.25 -2.83
C HIS A 158 18.47 -7.88 -3.72
N GLY A 159 17.39 -7.16 -4.04
CA GLY A 159 16.30 -7.65 -4.86
C GLY A 159 15.20 -8.37 -4.07
N GLU A 160 15.27 -8.40 -2.74
CA GLU A 160 14.28 -9.09 -1.91
C GLU A 160 13.04 -8.22 -1.69
N LEU A 161 11.85 -8.78 -1.90
CA LEU A 161 10.58 -8.09 -1.66
C LEU A 161 10.35 -7.91 -0.15
N ARG A 162 10.61 -6.69 0.33
CA ARG A 162 10.55 -6.36 1.77
C ARG A 162 9.79 -5.09 2.09
N TYR A 163 9.57 -4.23 1.10
CA TYR A 163 8.98 -2.93 1.35
C TYR A 163 7.61 -2.84 0.72
N ILE A 164 6.69 -2.22 1.45
CA ILE A 164 5.40 -1.77 0.92
C ILE A 164 5.35 -0.25 1.03
N LEU A 165 5.10 0.41 -0.09
CA LEU A 165 4.78 1.83 -0.18
C LEU A 165 3.26 1.97 -0.17
N SER A 166 2.71 2.48 0.91
CA SER A 166 1.27 2.67 1.10
C SER A 166 0.88 4.13 0.88
N PHE A 167 -0.10 4.38 0.02
CA PHE A 167 -0.62 5.71 -0.29
C PHE A 167 -2.09 5.76 0.05
N ALA A 168 -2.50 6.69 0.91
CA ALA A 168 -3.85 6.74 1.44
C ALA A 168 -4.60 8.03 1.09
N ARG A 169 -5.83 7.89 0.62
CA ARG A 169 -6.78 9.00 0.43
C ARG A 169 -7.98 8.79 1.35
N GLY A 170 -8.18 9.71 2.27
CA GLY A 170 -9.44 9.83 2.99
C GLY A 170 -10.45 10.60 2.14
N ILE A 171 -11.63 10.04 1.90
CA ILE A 171 -12.78 10.78 1.41
C ILE A 171 -13.50 11.31 2.65
N ARG A 172 -13.42 12.62 2.89
CA ARG A 172 -14.44 13.26 3.72
C ARG A 172 -15.75 13.14 2.95
N ALA A 173 -16.73 12.47 3.56
CA ALA A 173 -18.09 12.42 3.04
C ALA A 173 -18.70 13.83 3.02
#